data_AF-A0A0C2GZL5-F1
#
_entry.id   AF-A0A0C2GZL5-F1
#
_cell.length_a   1.000
_cell.length_b   1.000
_cell.length_c   1.000
_cell.angle_alpha   90.00
_cell.angle_beta   90.00
_cell.angle_gamma   90.00
#
_symmetry.space_group_name_H-M   'P 1'
#
loop_
_entity.id
_entity.type
_entity.pdbx_description
1 polymer ?
#
loop_
_entity_poly.entity_id
_entity_poly.type
_entity_poly.pdbx_seq_one_letter_code
_entity_poly.pdbx_strand_id
1 'polypeptide(L)'
;MYKFISLFICVSSSPPHQSTSSVHVVNTAHIDRLIITVVFPPLSEPSEATEHEVFIKRLAVKAADEENIESCVECVQYSPFNSWLAVGRNDGTLCIYETGSTTPRSIYRAPSPQAMVRALWSMEGNTPFLCVGSVDGTVRVFDARDGSLYKELGNGGDEVLDMALLGSNPLRVMTAGTGGMTYYQMYRNTTLGEALQKTLDDLVHERM
;
A
#
# COMPACT_ATOMS: atom_id res chain seq x y z
N MET A 1 -14.27 21.12 -0.90
CA MET A 1 -15.43 20.40 -0.35
C MET A 1 -15.19 18.92 -0.61
N TYR A 2 -14.65 18.20 0.37
CA TYR A 2 -14.32 16.77 0.21
C TYR A 2 -15.63 15.98 0.23
N LYS A 3 -16.04 15.45 -0.93
CA LYS A 3 -17.17 14.51 -0.98
C LYS A 3 -16.74 13.27 -0.19
N PHE A 4 -17.45 12.97 0.90
CA PHE A 4 -17.38 11.67 1.55
C PHE A 4 -17.73 10.61 0.51
N ILE A 5 -16.74 9.86 0.06
CA ILE A 5 -16.95 8.68 -0.79
C ILE A 5 -17.39 7.58 0.18
N SER A 6 -18.69 7.29 0.23
CA SER A 6 -19.21 6.17 1.00
C SER A 6 -18.76 4.87 0.34
N LEU A 7 -17.69 4.26 0.84
CA LEU A 7 -17.17 3.01 0.34
C LEU A 7 -17.93 1.85 0.99
N PHE A 8 -18.57 1.00 0.18
CA PHE A 8 -19.09 -0.28 0.62
C PHE A 8 -18.11 -1.37 0.18
N ILE A 9 -17.57 -2.11 1.14
CA ILE A 9 -16.73 -3.28 0.90
C ILE A 9 -17.62 -4.50 1.11
N CYS A 10 -17.83 -5.29 0.04
CA CYS A 10 -18.42 -6.62 0.16
C CYS A 10 -17.29 -7.64 -0.07
N VAL A 11 -16.95 -8.37 0.98
CA VAL A 11 -16.02 -9.50 0.90
C VAL A 11 -16.86 -10.75 0.65
N SER A 12 -16.66 -11.41 -0.49
CA SER A 12 -17.19 -12.75 -0.71
C SER A 12 -16.06 -13.75 -0.52
N SER A 13 -16.14 -14.58 0.52
CA SER A 13 -15.30 -15.77 0.60
C SER A 13 -15.72 -16.75 -0.50
N SER A 14 -14.74 -17.37 -1.14
CA SER A 14 -14.98 -18.42 -2.11
C SER A 14 -15.42 -19.70 -1.39
N PRO A 15 -16.35 -20.50 -1.97
CA PRO A 15 -16.72 -21.80 -1.41
C PRO A 15 -15.48 -22.70 -1.26
N PRO A 16 -15.51 -23.74 -0.40
CA PRO A 16 -14.33 -24.50 0.06
C PRO A 16 -13.51 -25.23 -1.02
N HIS A 17 -13.87 -25.09 -2.30
CA HIS A 17 -13.20 -25.69 -3.45
C HIS A 17 -12.61 -24.65 -4.44
N GLN A 18 -12.65 -23.35 -4.12
CA GLN A 18 -12.02 -22.29 -4.91
C GLN A 18 -11.01 -21.51 -4.05
N SER A 19 -9.75 -21.49 -4.48
CA SER A 19 -8.62 -20.84 -3.78
C SER A 19 -8.52 -19.33 -4.04
N THR A 20 -9.52 -18.73 -4.70
CA THR A 20 -9.49 -17.34 -5.14
C THR A 20 -10.52 -16.51 -4.38
N SER A 21 -10.06 -15.80 -3.35
CA SER A 21 -10.86 -14.77 -2.68
C SER A 21 -10.95 -13.53 -3.55
N SER A 22 -12.13 -12.90 -3.59
CA SER A 22 -12.34 -11.66 -4.33
C SER A 22 -13.16 -10.66 -3.52
N VAL A 23 -12.89 -9.38 -3.74
CA VAL A 23 -13.58 -8.29 -3.08
C VAL A 23 -14.18 -7.38 -4.13
N HIS A 24 -15.47 -7.09 -4.00
CA HIS A 24 -16.12 -6.12 -4.87
C HIS A 24 -16.09 -4.75 -4.21
N VAL A 25 -15.46 -3.81 -4.90
CA VAL A 25 -15.34 -2.42 -4.46
C VAL A 25 -16.23 -1.56 -5.35
N VAL A 26 -17.15 -0.82 -4.74
CA VAL A 26 -18.09 0.05 -5.46
C VAL A 26 -17.75 1.51 -5.22
N ASN A 27 -17.49 2.27 -6.29
CA ASN A 27 -17.36 3.72 -6.21
C ASN A 27 -18.73 4.38 -6.25
N THR A 28 -19.29 4.70 -5.09
CA THR A 28 -20.60 5.36 -4.97
C THR A 28 -20.57 6.85 -5.32
N ALA A 29 -19.39 7.46 -5.42
CA ALA A 29 -19.24 8.88 -5.75
C ALA A 29 -19.24 9.15 -7.26
N HIS A 30 -19.05 8.13 -8.09
CA HIS A 30 -19.14 8.22 -9.55
C HIS A 30 -20.58 7.96 -10.02
N ILE A 31 -21.04 8.72 -11.02
CA ILE A 31 -22.43 8.63 -11.50
C ILE A 31 -22.77 7.23 -12.04
N ASP A 32 -21.77 6.57 -12.64
CA ASP A 32 -21.90 5.22 -13.21
C ASP A 32 -21.74 4.09 -12.18
N ARG A 33 -21.57 4.39 -10.89
CA ARG A 33 -21.40 3.42 -9.79
C ARG A 33 -20.43 2.28 -10.15
N LEU A 34 -19.23 2.65 -10.58
CA LEU A 34 -18.23 1.68 -11.06
C LEU A 34 -17.97 0.62 -9.98
N ILE A 35 -18.22 -0.64 -10.35
CA ILE A 35 -17.91 -1.82 -9.54
C ILE A 35 -16.61 -2.40 -10.07
N ILE A 36 -15.62 -2.53 -9.20
CA ILE A 36 -14.36 -3.22 -9.51
C ILE A 36 -14.34 -4.51 -8.71
N THR A 37 -14.18 -5.63 -9.39
CA THR A 37 -13.88 -6.91 -8.75
C THR A 37 -12.37 -7.01 -8.60
N VAL A 38 -11.92 -6.94 -7.35
CA VAL A 38 -10.52 -7.14 -6.97
C VAL A 38 -10.33 -8.62 -6.74
N VAL A 39 -9.53 -9.26 -7.61
CA VAL A 39 -9.09 -10.64 -7.42
C VAL A 39 -7.69 -10.58 -6.82
N PHE A 40 -7.50 -11.24 -5.67
CA PHE A 40 -6.20 -11.25 -5.03
C PHE A 40 -5.26 -12.23 -5.72
N PRO A 41 -4.02 -11.82 -6.01
CA PRO A 41 -3.00 -12.77 -6.42
C PRO A 41 -2.77 -13.77 -5.29
N PRO A 42 -2.57 -15.07 -5.60
CA PRO A 42 -2.28 -16.07 -4.58
C PRO A 42 -1.02 -15.68 -3.80
N LEU A 43 -0.98 -16.06 -2.52
CA LEU A 43 0.17 -15.83 -1.62
C LEU A 43 1.44 -16.55 -2.13
N SER A 44 1.28 -17.61 -2.92
CA SER A 44 2.36 -18.31 -3.60
C SER A 44 2.44 -17.89 -5.08
N GLU A 45 3.57 -17.31 -5.48
CA GLU A 45 3.92 -17.12 -6.89
C GLU A 45 4.77 -18.30 -7.40
N PRO A 46 4.63 -18.70 -8.67
CA PRO A 46 5.43 -19.76 -9.26
C PRO A 46 6.83 -19.23 -9.57
N SER A 47 7.80 -19.50 -8.70
CA SER A 47 9.21 -19.51 -9.12
C SER A 47 9.49 -20.85 -9.79
N GLU A 48 10.31 -20.86 -10.84
CA GLU A 48 10.85 -22.02 -11.57
C GLU A 48 11.38 -23.14 -10.66
N ALA A 49 10.50 -23.86 -9.99
CA ALA A 49 10.82 -24.96 -9.11
C ALA A 49 10.57 -26.24 -9.91
N THR A 50 11.62 -27.04 -10.06
CA THR A 50 11.50 -28.38 -10.64
C THR A 50 10.42 -29.17 -9.89
N GLU A 51 9.68 -30.03 -10.61
CA GLU A 51 8.48 -30.72 -10.10
C GLU A 51 8.69 -31.44 -8.76
N HIS A 52 9.93 -31.84 -8.46
CA HIS A 52 10.34 -32.45 -7.21
C HIS A 52 10.28 -31.49 -6.00
N GLU A 53 10.73 -30.24 -6.14
CA GLU A 53 10.63 -29.25 -5.07
C GLU A 53 9.18 -28.83 -4.83
N VAL A 54 8.38 -28.77 -5.90
CA VAL A 54 6.93 -28.52 -5.82
C VAL A 54 6.22 -29.65 -5.08
N PHE A 55 6.62 -30.91 -5.30
CA PHE A 55 6.04 -32.07 -4.61
C PHE A 55 6.40 -32.09 -3.12
N ILE A 56 7.66 -31.83 -2.77
CA ILE A 56 8.09 -31.77 -1.37
C ILE A 56 7.46 -30.55 -0.65
N LYS A 57 7.35 -29.39 -1.31
CA LYS A 57 6.61 -28.24 -0.77
C LYS A 57 5.12 -28.56 -0.63
N ARG A 58 4.48 -29.26 -1.57
CA ARG A 58 3.07 -29.69 -1.46
C ARG A 58 2.84 -30.68 -0.31
N LEU A 59 3.78 -31.57 -0.05
CA LEU A 59 3.73 -32.50 1.08
C LEU A 59 3.96 -31.77 2.41
N ALA A 60 4.86 -30.79 2.45
CA ALA A 60 5.09 -29.94 3.62
C ALA A 60 3.88 -29.03 3.91
N VAL A 61 3.24 -28.46 2.88
CA VAL A 61 1.99 -27.67 2.97
C VAL A 61 0.81 -28.54 3.44
N LYS A 62 0.82 -29.85 3.18
CA LYS A 62 -0.18 -30.77 3.74
C LYS A 62 0.04 -31.12 5.21
N ALA A 63 1.24 -30.89 5.74
CA ALA A 63 1.62 -31.22 7.12
C ALA A 63 1.64 -29.99 8.04
N ALA A 64 1.78 -28.80 7.47
CA ALA A 64 1.60 -27.53 8.15
C ALA A 64 0.17 -27.02 7.87
N ASP A 65 -0.79 -27.49 8.66
CA ASP A 65 -1.99 -26.69 8.98
C ASP A 65 -1.52 -25.49 9.84
N GLU A 66 -0.68 -24.62 9.28
CA GLU A 66 -0.61 -23.24 9.74
C GLU A 66 -2.01 -22.68 9.48
N GLU A 67 -2.68 -22.21 10.52
CA GLU A 67 -3.99 -21.56 10.44
C GLU A 67 -4.09 -20.83 9.11
N ASN A 68 -4.99 -21.29 8.23
CA ASN A 68 -5.29 -20.60 6.98
C ASN A 68 -5.97 -19.29 7.36
N ILE A 69 -5.16 -18.31 7.80
CA ILE A 69 -5.61 -16.97 8.16
C ILE A 69 -6.04 -16.38 6.84
N GLU A 70 -7.35 -16.42 6.60
CA GLU A 70 -7.96 -15.80 5.45
C GLU A 70 -7.49 -14.34 5.41
N SER A 71 -6.76 -14.01 4.35
CA SER A 71 -6.24 -12.67 4.18
C SER A 71 -7.40 -11.70 3.99
N CYS A 72 -7.47 -10.68 4.85
CA CYS A 72 -8.53 -9.69 4.85
C CYS A 72 -8.04 -8.38 4.23
N VAL A 73 -8.98 -7.62 3.68
CA VAL A 73 -8.72 -6.26 3.20
C VAL A 73 -8.89 -5.30 4.35
N GLU A 74 -7.82 -4.59 4.68
CA GLU A 74 -7.78 -3.65 5.81
C GLU A 74 -8.04 -2.22 5.34
N CYS A 75 -7.57 -1.86 4.15
CA CYS A 75 -7.85 -0.54 3.59
C CYS A 75 -8.09 -0.57 2.08
N VAL A 76 -8.94 0.35 1.63
CA VAL A 76 -9.24 0.58 0.24
C VAL A 76 -9.43 2.06 0.01
N GLN A 77 -8.82 2.63 -1.04
CA GLN A 77 -8.97 4.04 -1.34
C GLN A 77 -8.88 4.31 -2.84
N TYR A 78 -9.91 4.94 -3.41
CA TYR A 78 -9.83 5.48 -4.77
C TYR A 78 -8.92 6.71 -4.82
N SER A 79 -8.11 6.79 -5.88
CA SER A 79 -7.37 8.01 -6.18
C SER A 79 -8.34 9.10 -6.62
N PRO A 80 -8.22 10.32 -6.08
CA PRO A 80 -9.02 11.46 -6.54
C PRO A 80 -8.44 12.12 -7.81
N PHE A 81 -7.25 11.69 -8.26
CA PHE A 81 -6.51 12.31 -9.37
C PHE A 81 -6.46 11.43 -10.61
N ASN A 82 -6.45 10.12 -10.42
CA ASN A 82 -6.35 9.12 -11.47
C ASN A 82 -7.46 8.08 -11.29
N SER A 83 -7.77 7.38 -12.36
CA SER A 83 -8.67 6.24 -12.37
C SER A 83 -8.03 5.01 -11.70
N TRP A 84 -7.58 5.14 -10.45
CA TRP A 84 -6.87 4.10 -9.71
C TRP A 84 -7.52 3.79 -8.36
N LEU A 85 -7.25 2.58 -7.86
CA LEU A 85 -7.73 2.05 -6.60
C LEU A 85 -6.57 1.40 -5.84
N ALA A 86 -6.29 1.86 -4.62
CA ALA A 86 -5.36 1.19 -3.71
C ALA A 86 -6.14 0.20 -2.84
N VAL A 87 -5.57 -1.00 -2.64
CA VAL A 87 -6.11 -2.05 -1.77
C VAL A 87 -4.97 -2.60 -0.92
N GLY A 88 -5.06 -2.43 0.40
CA GLY A 88 -4.11 -2.96 1.38
C GLY A 88 -4.74 -4.10 2.18
N ARG A 89 -3.92 -5.12 2.47
CA ARG A 89 -4.32 -6.32 3.18
C ARG A 89 -3.61 -6.46 4.53
N ASN A 90 -4.10 -7.38 5.36
CA ASN A 90 -3.50 -7.72 6.65
C ASN A 90 -2.18 -8.51 6.53
N ASP A 91 -1.91 -9.12 5.37
CA ASP A 91 -0.70 -9.92 5.10
C ASP A 91 0.50 -9.09 4.60
N GLY A 92 0.35 -7.78 4.48
CA GLY A 92 1.38 -6.88 3.97
C GLY A 92 1.40 -6.74 2.45
N THR A 93 0.40 -7.29 1.75
CA THR A 93 0.20 -7.04 0.33
C THR A 93 -0.53 -5.71 0.11
N LEU A 94 0.03 -4.86 -0.74
CA LEU A 94 -0.59 -3.64 -1.24
C LEU A 94 -0.67 -3.71 -2.76
N CYS A 95 -1.88 -3.59 -3.31
CA CYS A 95 -2.10 -3.57 -4.74
C CYS A 95 -2.64 -2.20 -5.17
N ILE A 96 -2.18 -1.72 -6.33
CA ILE A 96 -2.81 -0.59 -7.03
C ILE A 96 -3.45 -1.15 -8.29
N TYR A 97 -4.74 -0.87 -8.50
CA TYR A 97 -5.51 -1.26 -9.67
C TYR A 97 -5.86 -0.03 -10.50
N GLU A 98 -5.95 -0.22 -11.82
CA GLU A 98 -6.61 0.73 -12.71
C GLU A 98 -8.10 0.41 -12.79
N THR A 99 -8.96 1.42 -12.72
CA THR A 99 -10.41 1.20 -12.76
C THR A 99 -10.81 0.64 -14.11
N GLY A 100 -11.40 -0.56 -14.12
CA GLY A 100 -11.74 -1.30 -15.34
C GLY A 100 -10.79 -2.47 -15.63
N SER A 101 -9.64 -2.54 -14.95
CA SER A 101 -8.77 -3.71 -14.95
C SER A 101 -9.00 -4.55 -13.69
N THR A 102 -9.01 -5.88 -13.85
CA THR A 102 -8.97 -6.83 -12.74
C THR A 102 -7.54 -7.23 -12.37
N THR A 103 -6.55 -6.89 -13.21
CA THR A 103 -5.13 -7.10 -12.92
C THR A 103 -4.54 -5.89 -12.21
N PRO A 104 -3.74 -6.09 -11.16
CA PRO A 104 -3.07 -5.00 -10.48
C PRO A 104 -2.03 -4.36 -11.43
N ARG A 105 -1.99 -3.03 -11.42
CA ARG A 105 -0.94 -2.23 -12.07
C ARG A 105 0.39 -2.40 -11.36
N SER A 106 0.36 -2.44 -10.03
CA SER A 106 1.53 -2.66 -9.19
C SER A 106 1.16 -3.44 -7.94
N ILE A 107 2.10 -4.25 -7.47
CA ILE A 107 1.98 -5.04 -6.25
C ILE A 107 3.22 -4.75 -5.40
N TYR A 108 3.01 -4.37 -4.15
CA TYR A 108 4.02 -4.37 -3.11
C TYR A 108 3.73 -5.50 -2.13
N ARG A 109 4.78 -6.24 -1.75
CA ARG A 109 4.74 -7.27 -0.73
C ARG A 109 5.76 -6.94 0.35
N ALA A 110 5.27 -6.79 1.57
CA ALA A 110 6.14 -6.60 2.72
C ALA A 110 7.05 -7.83 2.93
N PRO A 111 8.28 -7.64 3.48
CA PRO A 111 9.18 -8.75 3.81
C PRO A 111 8.61 -9.72 4.88
N SER A 112 7.70 -9.22 5.72
CA SER A 112 7.01 -9.99 6.75
C SER A 112 5.52 -9.64 6.78
N PRO A 113 4.64 -10.56 7.21
CA PRO A 113 3.23 -10.28 7.36
C PRO A 113 2.99 -9.09 8.30
N GLN A 114 2.28 -8.08 7.81
CA GLN A 114 1.95 -6.87 8.56
C GLN A 114 0.75 -6.17 7.93
N ALA A 115 -0.19 -5.68 8.74
CA ALA A 115 -1.40 -5.07 8.22
C ALA A 115 -1.17 -3.68 7.63
N MET A 116 -1.66 -3.47 6.41
CA MET A 116 -1.74 -2.17 5.75
C MET A 116 -3.01 -1.44 6.22
N VAL A 117 -2.90 -0.61 7.24
CA VAL A 117 -4.03 -0.08 8.02
C VAL A 117 -4.76 1.05 7.29
N ARG A 118 -4.03 1.92 6.60
CA ARG A 118 -4.63 3.10 5.93
C ARG A 118 -3.87 3.46 4.68
N ALA A 119 -4.59 3.81 3.62
CA ALA A 119 -4.05 4.30 2.35
C ALA A 119 -4.55 5.72 2.07
N LEU A 120 -3.64 6.64 1.73
CA LEU A 120 -3.93 8.04 1.43
C LEU A 120 -3.25 8.47 0.13
N TRP A 121 -4.04 9.02 -0.79
CA TRP A 121 -3.54 9.57 -2.05
C TRP A 121 -3.12 11.01 -1.88
N SER A 122 -1.97 11.36 -2.47
CA SER A 122 -1.48 12.72 -2.53
C SER A 122 -0.98 13.05 -3.93
N MET A 123 -1.14 14.30 -4.34
CA MET A 123 -0.60 14.81 -5.59
C MET A 123 0.36 15.95 -5.29
N GLU A 124 1.64 15.69 -5.42
CA GLU A 124 2.65 16.74 -5.40
C GLU A 124 3.04 17.01 -6.86
N GLY A 125 3.09 18.27 -7.32
CA GLY A 125 3.33 18.58 -8.74
C GLY A 125 2.57 17.67 -9.73
N ASN A 126 3.30 16.92 -10.57
CA ASN A 126 2.74 15.95 -11.53
C ASN A 126 3.03 14.47 -11.20
N THR A 127 3.42 14.16 -9.96
CA THR A 127 3.63 12.77 -9.54
C THR A 127 2.61 12.39 -8.44
N PRO A 128 1.80 11.34 -8.66
CA PRO A 128 0.87 10.81 -7.66
C PRO A 128 1.62 9.94 -6.64
N PHE A 129 1.47 10.28 -5.37
CA PHE A 129 2.00 9.49 -4.26
C PHE A 129 0.88 8.74 -3.54
N LEU A 130 1.18 7.53 -3.12
CA LEU A 130 0.35 6.74 -2.22
C LEU A 130 1.08 6.56 -0.89
N CYS A 131 0.49 7.06 0.20
CA CYS A 131 1.01 6.87 1.55
C CYS A 131 0.25 5.74 2.22
N VAL A 132 0.95 4.74 2.73
CA VAL A 132 0.36 3.58 3.40
C VAL A 132 0.96 3.40 4.79
N GLY A 133 0.11 3.41 5.80
CA GLY A 133 0.47 3.20 7.19
C GLY A 133 0.32 1.72 7.53
N SER A 134 1.26 1.21 8.31
CA SER A 134 1.30 -0.21 8.69
C SER A 134 1.50 -0.40 10.19
N VAL A 135 1.01 -1.53 10.69
CA VAL A 135 1.16 -1.92 12.10
C VAL A 135 2.62 -2.16 12.51
N ASP A 136 3.53 -2.33 11.55
CA ASP A 136 4.99 -2.37 11.79
C ASP A 136 5.58 -1.01 12.22
N GLY A 137 4.73 0.00 12.39
CA GLY A 137 5.12 1.33 12.81
C GLY A 137 5.80 2.13 11.70
N THR A 138 5.58 1.77 10.44
CA THR A 138 6.12 2.53 9.30
C THR A 138 4.99 3.13 8.46
N VAL A 139 5.26 4.31 7.92
CA VAL A 139 4.51 4.88 6.79
C VAL A 139 5.37 4.74 5.55
N ARG A 140 4.86 4.02 4.56
CA ARG A 140 5.51 3.83 3.26
C ARG A 140 4.88 4.77 2.24
N VAL A 141 5.72 5.50 1.53
CA VAL A 141 5.33 6.41 0.46
C VAL A 141 5.77 5.78 -0.86
N PHE A 142 4.81 5.56 -1.77
CA PHE A 142 5.06 4.97 -3.08
C PHE A 142 4.83 5.99 -4.19
N ASP A 143 5.66 5.97 -5.22
CA ASP A 143 5.32 6.58 -6.50
C ASP A 143 4.30 5.67 -7.19
N ALA A 144 3.06 6.13 -7.32
CA ALA A 144 1.99 5.29 -7.82
C ALA A 144 2.04 5.06 -9.34
N ARG A 145 2.95 5.73 -10.06
CA ARG A 145 3.12 5.53 -11.51
C ARG A 145 3.72 4.17 -11.82
N ASP A 146 4.74 3.77 -11.05
CA ASP A 146 5.49 2.52 -11.21
C ASP A 146 5.41 1.58 -9.99
N GLY A 147 4.85 2.05 -8.87
CA GLY A 147 4.72 1.27 -7.64
C GLY A 147 6.02 1.22 -6.82
N SER A 148 7.04 1.99 -7.18
CA SER A 148 8.31 2.02 -6.46
C SER A 148 8.16 2.63 -5.07
N LEU A 149 8.84 2.05 -4.08
CA LEU A 149 8.93 2.60 -2.74
C LEU A 149 9.82 3.84 -2.77
N TYR A 150 9.21 5.01 -2.56
CA TYR A 150 9.89 6.30 -2.60
C TYR A 150 10.51 6.64 -1.24
N LYS A 151 9.80 6.38 -0.14
CA LYS A 151 10.31 6.64 1.21
C LYS A 151 9.63 5.79 2.28
N GLU A 152 10.37 5.47 3.33
CA GLU A 152 9.83 4.94 4.58
C GLU A 152 10.00 5.99 5.69
N LEU A 153 8.95 6.18 6.47
CA LEU A 153 8.91 7.11 7.59
C LEU A 153 8.61 6.29 8.85
N GLY A 154 9.58 6.19 9.76
CA GLY A 154 9.43 5.40 10.99
C GLY A 154 8.67 6.17 12.07
N ASN A 155 7.61 5.57 12.61
CA ASN A 155 6.75 6.10 13.67
C ASN A 155 7.29 5.81 15.07
N GLY A 156 8.61 6.00 15.27
CA GLY A 156 9.25 5.79 16.57
C GLY A 156 9.23 4.35 17.09
N GLY A 157 8.80 3.38 16.27
CA GLY A 157 8.62 1.98 16.66
C GLY A 157 7.20 1.61 17.09
N ASP A 158 6.31 2.60 17.23
CA ASP A 158 4.89 2.38 17.56
C ASP A 158 4.07 2.14 16.30
N GLU A 159 3.10 1.22 16.39
CA GLU A 159 2.22 0.88 15.29
C GLU A 159 1.45 2.10 14.74
N VAL A 160 1.20 2.11 13.43
CA VAL A 160 0.32 3.10 12.82
C VAL A 160 -1.11 2.55 12.81
N LEU A 161 -2.00 3.16 13.61
CA LEU A 161 -3.41 2.77 13.72
C LEU A 161 -4.33 3.61 12.85
N ASP A 162 -3.96 4.87 12.59
CA ASP A 162 -4.66 5.69 11.59
C ASP A 162 -3.73 6.76 11.01
N MET A 163 -4.14 7.35 9.89
CA MET A 163 -3.43 8.43 9.23
C MET A 163 -4.37 9.47 8.64
N ALA A 164 -3.91 10.72 8.61
CA ALA A 164 -4.57 11.82 7.94
C ALA A 164 -3.60 12.60 7.05
N LEU A 165 -4.07 12.94 5.84
CA LEU A 165 -3.36 13.84 4.93
C LEU A 165 -3.69 15.28 5.29
N LEU A 166 -2.69 16.06 5.67
CA LEU A 166 -2.81 17.47 6.02
C LEU A 166 -2.49 18.40 4.84
N GLY A 167 -1.73 17.91 3.86
CA GLY A 167 -1.35 18.66 2.67
C GLY A 167 -0.65 17.79 1.64
N SER A 168 -0.74 18.19 0.37
CA SER A 168 -0.17 17.42 -0.75
C SER A 168 1.03 18.08 -1.43
N ASN A 169 1.32 19.35 -1.13
CA ASN A 169 2.48 20.04 -1.68
C ASN A 169 2.95 21.13 -0.71
N PRO A 170 3.88 20.83 0.21
CA PRO A 170 4.55 19.54 0.38
C PRO A 170 3.62 18.46 0.96
N LEU A 171 3.99 17.19 0.81
CA LEU A 171 3.29 16.08 1.45
C LEU A 171 3.37 16.24 2.97
N ARG A 172 2.22 16.34 3.64
CA ARG A 172 2.09 16.42 5.09
C ARG A 172 1.14 15.35 5.57
N VAL A 173 1.62 14.45 6.41
CA VAL A 173 0.85 13.33 6.95
C VAL A 173 0.96 13.35 8.46
N MET A 174 -0.16 13.11 9.13
CA MET A 174 -0.19 12.86 10.56
C MET A 174 -0.59 11.40 10.79
N THR A 175 0.17 10.69 11.62
CA THR A 175 -0.14 9.33 12.07
C THR A 175 -0.68 9.38 13.48
N ALA A 176 -1.45 8.37 13.86
CA ALA A 176 -1.83 8.09 15.24
C ALA A 176 -1.55 6.62 15.54
N GLY A 177 -0.97 6.36 16.71
CA GLY A 177 -0.66 5.04 17.25
C GLY A 177 -0.74 5.04 18.77
N THR A 178 -0.34 3.94 19.41
CA THR A 178 -0.38 3.83 20.88
C THR A 178 0.55 4.85 21.56
N GLY A 179 1.71 5.15 20.96
CA GLY A 179 2.63 6.19 21.46
C GLY A 179 2.18 7.62 21.21
N GLY A 180 1.03 7.84 20.57
CA GLY A 180 0.46 9.16 20.29
C GLY A 180 0.45 9.49 18.80
N MET A 181 0.57 10.79 18.50
CA MET A 181 0.46 11.31 17.14
C MET A 181 1.82 11.80 16.64
N THR A 182 2.19 11.41 15.42
CA THR A 182 3.44 11.86 14.78
C THR A 182 3.12 12.65 13.52
N TYR A 183 3.85 13.74 13.30
CA TYR A 183 3.73 14.59 12.12
C TYR A 183 4.91 14.40 11.19
N TYR A 184 4.63 14.15 9.92
CA TYR A 184 5.62 14.11 8.85
C TYR A 184 5.37 15.23 7.85
N GLN A 185 6.46 15.88 7.45
CA GLN A 185 6.49 16.78 6.31
C GLN A 185 7.60 16.34 5.38
N MET A 186 7.22 15.98 4.15
CA MET A 186 8.12 15.55 3.12
C MET A 186 8.07 16.52 1.95
N TYR A 187 9.24 17.01 1.55
CA TYR A 187 9.43 17.68 0.28
C TYR A 187 9.97 16.68 -0.72
N ARG A 188 9.66 16.88 -2.00
CA ARG A 188 10.37 16.17 -3.06
C ARG A 188 11.87 16.43 -3.04
N ASN A 189 12.60 15.34 -3.22
CA ASN A 189 13.96 15.44 -3.75
C ASN A 189 13.86 16.00 -5.17
N THR A 190 14.50 17.15 -5.38
CA THR A 190 14.68 17.75 -6.69
C THR A 190 16.16 17.70 -7.03
N THR A 191 16.52 17.63 -8.31
CA THR A 191 17.93 17.66 -8.74
C THR A 191 18.64 18.90 -8.21
N LEU A 192 17.94 20.04 -8.14
CA LEU A 192 18.46 21.25 -7.51
C LEU A 192 18.65 21.07 -6.00
N GLY A 193 17.67 20.50 -5.29
CA GLY A 193 17.77 20.22 -3.86
C GLY A 193 18.94 19.29 -3.52
N GLU A 194 19.13 18.22 -4.30
CA GLU A 194 20.25 17.28 -4.14
C GLU A 194 21.60 17.96 -4.46
N ALA A 195 21.68 18.75 -5.52
CA ALA A 195 22.89 19.50 -5.86
C ALA A 195 23.24 20.55 -4.78
N LEU A 196 22.24 21.25 -4.26
CA LEU A 196 22.41 22.21 -3.16
C LEU A 196 22.82 21.52 -1.86
N GLN A 197 22.21 20.38 -1.53
CA GLN A 197 22.58 19.59 -0.36
C GLN A 197 24.03 19.12 -0.46
N LYS A 198 24.43 18.59 -1.64
CA LYS A 198 25.82 18.20 -1.88
C LYS A 198 26.80 19.37 -1.73
N THR A 199 26.48 20.53 -2.33
CA THR A 199 27.32 21.73 -2.22
C THR A 199 27.43 22.20 -0.77
N LEU A 200 26.35 22.10 0.01
CA LEU A 200 26.35 22.42 1.43
C LEU A 200 27.25 21.46 2.22
N ASP A 201 27.12 20.16 1.99
CA ASP A 201 27.90 19.13 2.68
C ASP A 201 29.41 19.30 2.38
N ASP A 202 29.75 19.57 1.12
CA ASP A 202 31.11 19.87 0.66
C ASP A 202 31.66 21.13 1.38
N LEU A 203 30.88 22.22 1.47
CA LEU A 203 31.27 23.45 2.17
C LEU A 203 31.46 23.26 3.69
N VAL A 204 30.67 22.38 4.31
CA VAL A 204 30.80 22.07 5.74
C VAL A 204 32.07 21.25 5.99
N HIS A 205 32.42 20.33 5.08
CA HIS A 205 33.65 19.55 5.17
C HIS A 205 34.91 20.39 4.98
N GLU A 206 34.89 21.43 4.13
CA GLU A 206 36.03 22.33 3.94
C GLU A 206 36.34 23.25 5.14
N ARG A 207 35.40 23.38 6.10
CA ARG A 207 35.54 24.25 7.28
C ARG A 207 35.96 23.52 8.57
N MET A 208 36.14 22.20 8.52
CA MET A 208 36.64 21.38 9.64
C MET A 208 38.09 20.96 9.40
#